data_AF-A0A2V9V7Y1-F1
#
_entry.id   AF-A0A2V9V7Y1-F1
#
_cell.length_a   1.000
_cell.length_b   1.000
_cell.length_c   1.000
_cell.angle_alpha   90.00
_cell.angle_beta   90.00
_cell.angle_gamma   90.00
#
_symmetry.space_group_name_H-M   'P 1'
#
loop_
_entity.id
_entity.type
_entity.pdbx_description
1 polymer ?
#
loop_
_entity_poly.entity_id
_entity_poly.type
_entity_poly.pdbx_seq_one_letter_code
_entity_poly.pdbx_strand_id
1 'polypeptide(L)'
;NAIDRAAKIVHGRLAQRPVVVVSAMSKVTDQLLAMGRAAGAGDRKTALKLSRALRERHYNTAGELLGTALFTQFHGDLGVDFDALDELLRGIAAVGELTPRTTDHVAAYGELLSSKIITAAFSARGIDSKLVDSRECILTDGNHTRAVPLFEETNERVRLKLKPLLEAARVPVMGGFIAATRAGITTTIGRGGSDFSAAIVGAGLGAERIE
;
A
#
# COMPACT_ATOMS: atom_id res chain seq x y z
N ASN A 1 16.78 1.58 -11.94
CA ASN A 1 16.18 1.22 -10.63
C ASN A 1 15.28 -0.02 -10.79
N ALA A 2 14.89 -0.72 -9.73
CA ALA A 2 13.94 -1.84 -9.77
C ALA A 2 12.54 -1.43 -10.26
N ILE A 3 12.09 -0.23 -9.87
CA ILE A 3 10.80 0.33 -10.31
C ILE A 3 10.81 0.61 -11.82
N ASP A 4 11.93 1.03 -12.41
CA ASP A 4 12.04 1.17 -13.87
C ASP A 4 11.89 -0.16 -14.59
N ARG A 5 12.43 -1.25 -14.02
CA ARG A 5 12.27 -2.59 -14.60
C ARG A 5 10.81 -3.03 -14.52
N ALA A 6 10.15 -2.79 -13.39
CA ALA A 6 8.72 -3.05 -13.24
C ALA A 6 7.88 -2.26 -14.26
N ALA A 7 8.17 -0.97 -14.45
CA ALA A 7 7.50 -0.14 -15.44
C ALA A 7 7.68 -0.69 -16.87
N LYS A 8 8.88 -1.14 -17.25
CA LYS A 8 9.13 -1.77 -18.56
C LYS A 8 8.34 -3.07 -18.74
N ILE A 9 8.27 -3.91 -17.70
CA ILE A 9 7.48 -5.15 -17.74
C ILE A 9 5.99 -4.82 -17.93
N VAL A 10 5.44 -3.92 -17.10
CA VAL A 10 4.04 -3.50 -17.19
C VAL A 10 3.71 -2.88 -18.55
N HIS A 11 4.61 -2.04 -19.08
CA HIS A 11 4.46 -1.42 -20.39
C HIS A 11 4.38 -2.47 -21.52
N GLY A 12 5.22 -3.50 -21.46
CA GLY A 12 5.17 -4.63 -22.40
C GLY A 12 3.90 -5.49 -22.28
N ARG A 13 3.08 -5.28 -21.23
CA ARG A 13 1.89 -6.07 -20.94
C ARG A 13 0.58 -5.28 -21.02
N LEU A 14 0.61 -4.01 -21.45
CA LEU A 14 -0.58 -3.15 -21.48
C LEU A 14 -1.75 -3.75 -22.27
N ALA A 15 -1.48 -4.47 -23.36
CA ALA A 15 -2.51 -5.14 -24.16
C ALA A 15 -3.27 -6.22 -23.39
N GLN A 16 -2.69 -6.77 -22.31
CA GLN A 16 -3.36 -7.74 -21.43
C GLN A 16 -4.11 -7.09 -20.26
N ARG A 17 -4.22 -5.75 -20.23
CA ARG A 17 -4.93 -4.99 -19.17
C ARG A 17 -4.46 -5.41 -17.76
N PRO A 18 -3.19 -5.18 -17.43
CA PRO A 18 -2.62 -5.68 -16.18
C PRO A 18 -3.18 -4.92 -14.97
N VAL A 19 -3.31 -5.64 -13.85
CA VAL A 19 -3.42 -5.07 -12.50
C VAL A 19 -2.10 -5.26 -11.80
N VAL A 20 -1.62 -4.23 -11.11
CA VAL A 20 -0.33 -4.25 -10.43
C VAL A 20 -0.55 -4.22 -8.92
N VAL A 21 -0.18 -5.32 -8.27
CA VAL A 21 -0.11 -5.42 -6.81
C VAL A 21 1.34 -5.24 -6.40
N VAL A 22 1.62 -4.27 -5.54
CA VAL A 22 2.98 -3.99 -5.06
C VAL A 22 3.15 -4.39 -3.61
N SER A 23 4.40 -4.53 -3.17
CA SER A 23 4.72 -4.65 -1.75
C SER A 23 5.37 -3.35 -1.25
N ALA A 24 5.38 -3.19 0.06
CA ALA A 24 6.18 -2.19 0.74
C ALA A 24 7.65 -2.32 0.32
N MET A 25 8.34 -1.18 0.27
CA MET A 25 9.77 -1.19 -0.05
C MET A 25 10.54 -2.05 0.97
N SER A 26 11.66 -2.64 0.54
CA SER A 26 12.46 -3.54 1.37
C SER A 26 12.71 -2.96 2.78
N LYS A 27 12.43 -3.78 3.82
CA LYS A 27 12.54 -3.46 5.25
C LYS A 27 11.54 -2.44 5.81
N VAL A 28 10.65 -1.85 5.00
CA VAL A 28 9.71 -0.82 5.47
C VAL A 28 8.69 -1.40 6.46
N THR A 29 8.13 -2.57 6.18
CA THR A 29 7.17 -3.22 7.11
C THR A 29 7.81 -3.47 8.49
N ASP A 30 9.04 -3.99 8.53
CA ASP A 30 9.75 -4.22 9.80
C ASP A 30 10.02 -2.91 10.55
N GLN A 31 10.37 -1.85 9.81
CA GLN A 31 10.56 -0.50 10.37
C GLN A 31 9.27 0.06 10.96
N LEU A 32 8.14 -0.09 10.26
CA LEU A 32 6.83 0.34 10.73
C LEU A 32 6.41 -0.41 11.99
N LEU A 33 6.61 -1.74 12.03
CA LEU A 33 6.34 -2.53 13.22
C LEU A 33 7.25 -2.12 14.40
N ALA A 34 8.51 -1.76 14.14
CA ALA A 34 9.40 -1.23 15.16
C ALA A 34 8.95 0.15 15.68
N MET A 35 8.46 1.03 14.81
CA MET A 35 7.85 2.32 15.19
C MET A 35 6.63 2.12 16.07
N GLY A 36 5.73 1.22 15.66
CA GLY A 36 4.53 0.87 16.43
C GLY A 36 4.88 0.34 17.82
N ARG A 37 5.88 -0.54 17.93
CA ARG A 37 6.35 -1.07 19.23
C ARG A 37 6.96 0.02 20.12
N ALA A 38 7.78 0.91 19.56
CA ALA A 38 8.35 2.03 20.30
C ALA A 38 7.24 2.96 20.82
N ALA A 39 6.27 3.30 19.96
CA ALA A 39 5.10 4.08 20.36
C ALA A 39 4.29 3.36 21.44
N GLY A 40 4.00 2.07 21.27
CA GLY A 40 3.26 1.27 22.25
C GLY A 40 3.95 1.15 23.61
N ALA A 41 5.27 1.36 23.68
CA ALA A 41 6.02 1.43 24.94
C ALA A 41 6.06 2.85 25.54
N GLY A 42 5.32 3.81 24.97
CA GLY A 42 5.36 5.23 25.36
C GLY A 42 6.57 6.00 24.84
N ASP A 43 7.48 5.36 24.09
CA ASP A 43 8.67 6.02 23.51
C ASP A 43 8.33 6.74 22.21
N ARG A 44 7.58 7.84 22.36
CA ARG A 44 7.21 8.75 21.28
C ARG A 44 8.43 9.29 20.53
N LYS A 45 9.54 9.56 21.25
CA LYS A 45 10.73 10.17 20.66
C LYS A 45 11.38 9.23 19.64
N THR A 46 11.54 7.96 20.00
CA THR A 46 12.09 6.95 19.09
C THR A 46 11.15 6.67 17.92
N ALA A 47 9.85 6.52 18.17
CA ALA A 47 8.86 6.29 17.11
C ALA A 47 8.90 7.39 16.02
N LEU A 48 8.86 8.66 16.43
CA LEU A 48 8.89 9.79 15.48
C LEU A 48 10.26 9.97 14.82
N LYS A 49 11.37 9.61 15.49
CA LYS A 49 12.70 9.60 14.87
C LYS A 49 12.77 8.58 13.72
N LEU A 50 12.23 7.38 13.93
CA LEU A 50 12.17 6.33 12.92
C LEU A 50 11.23 6.73 11.76
N SER A 51 10.08 7.35 12.05
CA SER A 51 9.17 7.87 11.01
C SER A 51 9.84 8.92 10.12
N ARG A 52 10.58 9.87 10.71
CA ARG A 52 11.35 10.87 9.94
C ARG A 52 12.38 10.21 9.01
N ALA A 53 13.12 9.22 9.50
CA ALA A 53 14.09 8.50 8.67
C ALA A 53 13.40 7.74 7.51
N LEU A 54 12.21 7.18 7.77
CA LEU A 54 11.40 6.55 6.74
C LEU A 54 10.89 7.55 5.70
N ARG A 55 10.43 8.72 6.15
CA ARG A 55 9.97 9.84 5.33
C ARG A 55 11.06 10.29 4.35
N GLU A 56 12.26 10.58 4.85
CA GLU A 56 13.40 10.97 4.01
C GLU A 56 13.75 9.90 2.97
N ARG A 57 13.73 8.62 3.35
CA ARG A 57 13.98 7.51 2.41
C ARG A 57 12.96 7.49 1.27
N HIS A 58 11.67 7.70 1.56
CA HIS A 58 10.62 7.71 0.56
C HIS A 58 10.66 8.96 -0.31
N TYR A 59 10.98 10.12 0.27
CA TYR A 59 11.21 11.36 -0.49
C TYR A 59 12.37 11.23 -1.47
N ASN A 60 13.51 10.68 -1.03
CA ASN A 60 14.65 10.45 -1.93
C ASN A 60 14.27 9.50 -3.07
N THR A 61 13.58 8.40 -2.75
CA THR A 61 13.13 7.43 -3.76
C THR A 61 12.17 8.06 -4.76
N ALA A 62 11.17 8.82 -4.29
CA ALA A 62 10.23 9.51 -5.15
C ALA A 62 10.93 10.59 -6.01
N GLY A 63 11.86 11.34 -5.43
CA GLY A 63 12.67 12.34 -6.14
C GLY A 63 13.50 11.72 -7.27
N GLU A 64 14.17 10.60 -7.02
CA GLU A 64 14.91 9.85 -8.04
C GLU A 64 14.00 9.34 -9.18
N LEU A 65 12.77 8.95 -8.88
CA LEU A 65 11.86 8.36 -9.87
C LEU A 65 11.08 9.37 -10.70
N LEU A 66 10.78 10.53 -10.13
CA LEU A 66 9.91 11.56 -10.70
C LEU A 66 10.69 12.76 -11.27
N GLY A 67 11.92 12.97 -10.80
CA GLY A 67 12.66 14.21 -11.07
C GLY A 67 12.05 15.42 -10.37
N THR A 68 12.77 16.54 -10.39
CA THR A 68 12.47 17.71 -9.54
C THR A 68 11.07 18.28 -9.74
N ALA A 69 10.61 18.43 -10.98
CA ALA A 69 9.35 19.09 -11.29
C ALA A 69 8.14 18.29 -10.79
N LEU A 70 8.06 17.00 -11.14
CA LEU A 70 6.96 16.12 -10.71
C LEU A 70 7.04 15.82 -9.21
N PHE A 71 8.25 15.65 -8.66
CA PHE A 71 8.41 15.43 -7.22
C PHE A 71 7.89 16.62 -6.40
N THR A 72 8.12 17.86 -6.84
CA THR A 72 7.60 19.05 -6.15
C THR A 72 6.09 19.01 -5.98
N GLN A 73 5.35 18.53 -7.00
CA GLN A 73 3.90 18.38 -6.93
C GLN A 73 3.50 17.19 -6.05
N PHE A 74 4.22 16.08 -6.16
CA PHE A 74 3.94 14.85 -5.42
C PHE A 74 4.33 14.91 -3.94
N HIS A 75 5.26 15.79 -3.58
CA HIS A 75 5.82 15.91 -2.22
C HIS A 75 4.73 16.17 -1.18
N GLY A 76 3.79 17.06 -1.48
CA GLY A 76 2.68 17.38 -0.57
C GLY A 76 1.79 16.17 -0.29
N ASP A 77 1.40 15.44 -1.33
CA ASP A 77 0.54 14.26 -1.21
C ASP A 77 1.18 13.13 -0.40
N LEU A 78 2.50 12.96 -0.53
CA LEU A 78 3.25 11.99 0.25
C LEU A 78 3.45 12.47 1.70
N GLY A 79 3.64 13.78 1.89
CA GLY A 79 3.73 14.41 3.21
C GLY A 79 2.48 14.22 4.06
N VAL A 80 1.29 14.35 3.45
CA VAL A 80 0.00 14.11 4.14
C VAL A 80 -0.08 12.70 4.73
N ASP A 81 0.39 11.67 4.01
CA ASP A 81 0.38 10.30 4.55
C ASP A 81 1.33 10.17 5.74
N PHE A 82 2.53 10.75 5.65
CA PHE A 82 3.50 10.70 6.75
C PHE A 82 3.05 11.50 7.97
N ASP A 83 2.35 12.61 7.78
CA ASP A 83 1.78 13.38 8.88
C ASP A 83 0.67 12.58 9.57
N ALA A 84 -0.17 11.85 8.81
CA ALA A 84 -1.15 10.93 9.37
C ALA A 84 -0.48 9.76 10.13
N LEU A 85 0.62 9.21 9.62
CA LEU A 85 1.41 8.20 10.33
C LEU A 85 1.97 8.75 11.66
N ASP A 86 2.50 9.98 11.64
CA ASP A 86 3.03 10.61 12.85
C ASP A 86 1.94 10.85 13.90
N GLU A 87 0.75 11.28 13.49
CA GLU A 87 -0.39 11.43 14.40
C GLU A 87 -0.87 10.09 14.97
N LEU A 88 -0.90 9.03 14.15
CA LEU A 88 -1.18 7.68 14.64
C LEU A 88 -0.16 7.23 15.69
N LEU A 89 1.14 7.43 15.43
CA LEU A 89 2.20 7.07 16.38
C LEU A 89 2.13 7.90 17.67
N ARG A 90 1.77 9.19 17.59
CA ARG A 90 1.53 10.03 18.78
C ARG A 90 0.36 9.51 19.61
N GLY A 91 -0.75 9.13 18.97
CA GLY A 91 -1.91 8.56 19.63
C GLY A 91 -1.58 7.26 20.35
N ILE A 92 -0.89 6.33 19.67
CA ILE A 92 -0.42 5.07 20.27
C ILE A 92 0.49 5.34 21.47
N ALA A 93 1.42 6.30 21.37
CA ALA A 93 2.33 6.63 22.46
C ALA A 93 1.66 7.34 23.65
N ALA A 94 0.62 8.12 23.40
CA ALA A 94 -0.16 8.75 24.46
C ALA A 94 -0.96 7.73 25.28
N VAL A 95 -1.48 6.69 24.62
CA VAL A 95 -2.16 5.57 25.29
C VAL A 95 -1.15 4.63 25.96
N GLY A 96 0.03 4.45 25.35
CA GLY A 96 1.04 3.51 25.84
C GLY A 96 0.66 2.05 25.57
N GLU A 97 -0.04 1.80 24.45
CA GLU A 97 -0.47 0.45 24.06
C GLU A 97 -0.49 0.30 22.54
N LEU A 98 0.11 -0.80 22.05
CA LEU A 98 0.00 -1.23 20.65
C LEU A 98 -0.91 -2.46 20.57
N THR A 99 -2.13 -2.27 20.09
CA THR A 99 -3.10 -3.35 19.85
C THR A 99 -2.86 -4.01 18.49
N PRO A 100 -3.40 -5.22 18.24
CA PRO A 100 -3.39 -5.81 16.90
C PRO A 100 -3.99 -4.90 15.82
N ARG A 101 -5.07 -4.18 16.16
CA ARG A 101 -5.73 -3.22 15.26
C ARG A 101 -4.82 -2.06 14.90
N THR A 102 -4.15 -1.45 15.88
CA THR A 102 -3.21 -0.34 15.60
C THR A 102 -1.93 -0.83 14.95
N THR A 103 -1.53 -2.08 15.18
CA THR A 103 -0.42 -2.75 14.47
C THR A 103 -0.72 -2.83 12.97
N ASP A 104 -1.91 -3.30 12.58
CA ASP A 104 -2.33 -3.36 11.18
C ASP A 104 -2.33 -1.96 10.54
N HIS A 105 -2.85 -0.96 11.26
CA HIS A 105 -2.91 0.41 10.75
C HIS A 105 -1.51 0.99 10.49
N VAL A 106 -0.56 0.80 11.41
CA VAL A 106 0.82 1.24 11.24
C VAL A 106 1.50 0.48 10.09
N ALA A 107 1.35 -0.84 10.04
CA ALA A 107 1.98 -1.67 9.01
C ALA A 107 1.46 -1.34 7.60
N ALA A 108 0.19 -0.96 7.46
CA ALA A 108 -0.42 -0.67 6.18
C ALA A 108 0.23 0.51 5.43
N TYR A 109 0.84 1.45 6.14
CA TYR A 109 1.55 2.58 5.52
C TYR A 109 2.64 2.13 4.55
N GLY A 110 3.27 0.96 4.75
CA GLY A 110 4.28 0.48 3.80
C GLY A 110 3.71 0.26 2.40
N GLU A 111 2.50 -0.28 2.33
CA GLU A 111 1.80 -0.61 1.09
C GLU A 111 1.10 0.62 0.49
N LEU A 112 0.55 1.49 1.34
CA LEU A 112 -0.04 2.76 0.92
C LEU A 112 1.02 3.69 0.28
N LEU A 113 2.17 3.85 0.93
CA LEU A 113 3.25 4.71 0.43
C LEU A 113 3.87 4.15 -0.85
N SER A 114 4.15 2.84 -0.89
CA SER A 114 4.80 2.21 -2.04
C SER A 114 3.90 2.21 -3.29
N SER A 115 2.63 1.86 -3.15
CA SER A 115 1.67 1.88 -4.27
C SER A 115 1.46 3.31 -4.80
N LYS A 116 1.40 4.32 -3.93
CA LYS A 116 1.31 5.73 -4.33
C LYS A 116 2.54 6.17 -5.14
N ILE A 117 3.75 5.88 -4.65
CA ILE A 117 5.01 6.21 -5.34
C ILE A 117 5.11 5.50 -6.69
N ILE A 118 4.78 4.20 -6.74
CA ILE A 118 4.87 3.41 -7.97
C ILE A 118 3.87 3.89 -9.01
N THR A 119 2.64 4.24 -8.59
CA THR A 119 1.64 4.85 -9.48
C THR A 119 2.18 6.13 -10.10
N ALA A 120 2.71 7.05 -9.30
CA ALA A 120 3.28 8.29 -9.82
C ALA A 120 4.46 8.02 -10.78
N ALA A 121 5.32 7.05 -10.44
CA ALA A 121 6.45 6.68 -11.28
C ALA A 121 6.02 6.06 -12.63
N PHE A 122 4.94 5.28 -12.65
CA PHE A 122 4.35 4.71 -13.87
C PHE A 122 3.76 5.81 -14.75
N SER A 123 2.98 6.72 -14.17
CA SER A 123 2.44 7.89 -14.89
C SER A 123 3.55 8.76 -15.49
N ALA A 124 4.63 9.00 -14.75
CA ALA A 124 5.81 9.72 -15.26
C ALA A 124 6.51 9.02 -16.44
N ARG A 125 6.26 7.73 -16.64
CA ARG A 125 6.80 6.89 -17.74
C ARG A 125 5.76 6.63 -18.84
N GLY A 126 4.66 7.38 -18.86
CA GLY A 126 3.63 7.30 -19.91
C GLY A 126 2.68 6.11 -19.78
N ILE A 127 2.63 5.45 -18.61
CA ILE A 127 1.61 4.44 -18.32
C ILE A 127 0.43 5.16 -17.67
N ASP A 128 -0.76 5.12 -18.29
CA ASP A 128 -1.99 5.61 -17.64
C ASP A 128 -2.33 4.69 -16.48
N SER A 129 -1.81 5.03 -15.30
CA SER A 129 -1.97 4.26 -14.08
C SER A 129 -2.88 4.97 -13.09
N LYS A 130 -3.61 4.19 -12.30
CA LYS A 130 -4.52 4.70 -11.27
C LYS A 130 -4.27 3.97 -9.96
N LEU A 131 -3.99 4.75 -8.91
CA LEU A 131 -3.91 4.23 -7.55
C LEU A 131 -5.28 3.72 -7.12
N VAL A 132 -5.31 2.51 -6.58
CA VAL A 132 -6.47 1.88 -5.95
C VAL A 132 -6.09 1.45 -4.55
N ASP A 133 -6.92 1.84 -3.57
CA ASP A 133 -6.74 1.38 -2.19
C ASP A 133 -7.30 -0.04 -2.05
N SER A 134 -6.44 -0.99 -1.72
CA SER A 134 -6.82 -2.40 -1.54
C SER A 134 -7.83 -2.60 -0.41
N ARG A 135 -7.89 -1.69 0.55
CA ARG A 135 -8.88 -1.70 1.63
C ARG A 135 -10.31 -1.45 1.12
N GLU A 136 -10.45 -0.86 -0.06
CA GLU A 136 -11.75 -0.71 -0.73
C GLU A 136 -12.13 -1.94 -1.57
N CYS A 137 -11.19 -2.85 -1.82
CA CYS A 137 -11.35 -4.01 -2.70
C CYS A 137 -11.44 -5.32 -1.91
N ILE A 138 -10.50 -5.52 -0.97
CA ILE A 138 -10.33 -6.76 -0.21
C ILE A 138 -10.99 -6.61 1.15
N LEU A 139 -12.02 -7.43 1.38
CA LEU A 139 -12.72 -7.50 2.65
C LEU A 139 -12.22 -8.67 3.48
N THR A 140 -12.05 -8.47 4.78
CA THR A 140 -11.65 -9.52 5.72
C THR A 140 -12.56 -9.58 6.94
N ASP A 141 -12.42 -10.66 7.71
CA ASP A 141 -12.83 -10.66 9.11
C ASP A 141 -12.04 -9.64 9.97
N GLY A 142 -12.38 -9.56 11.25
CA GLY A 142 -11.73 -8.68 12.23
C GLY A 142 -10.54 -9.30 12.96
N ASN A 143 -9.99 -10.43 12.48
CA ASN A 143 -8.86 -11.10 13.12
C ASN A 143 -7.54 -10.43 12.74
N HIS A 144 -7.34 -9.21 13.27
CA HIS A 144 -6.18 -8.35 13.00
C HIS A 144 -4.84 -9.10 13.02
N THR A 145 -3.89 -8.66 12.19
CA THR A 145 -2.56 -9.26 11.91
C THR A 145 -2.54 -10.56 11.11
N ARG A 146 -3.70 -11.19 10.91
CA ARG A 146 -3.88 -12.46 10.19
C ARG A 146 -5.32 -12.62 9.71
N ALA A 147 -5.87 -11.53 9.16
CA ALA A 147 -7.28 -11.45 8.82
C ALA A 147 -7.58 -12.35 7.62
N VAL A 148 -8.72 -13.04 7.65
CA VAL A 148 -9.10 -13.98 6.60
C VAL A 148 -9.97 -13.26 5.55
N PRO A 149 -9.62 -13.31 4.25
CA PRO A 149 -10.44 -12.72 3.20
C PRO A 149 -11.84 -13.32 3.12
N LEU A 150 -12.83 -12.45 2.93
CA LEU A 150 -14.22 -12.79 2.70
C LEU A 150 -14.42 -12.85 1.17
N PHE A 151 -14.16 -14.02 0.59
CA PHE A 151 -13.96 -14.16 -0.87
C PHE A 151 -15.15 -13.72 -1.71
N GLU A 152 -16.39 -14.03 -1.34
CA GLU A 152 -17.56 -13.66 -2.13
C GLU A 152 -17.69 -12.14 -2.28
N GLU A 153 -17.70 -11.43 -1.16
CA GLU A 153 -17.79 -9.96 -1.11
C GLU A 153 -16.54 -9.29 -1.70
N THR A 154 -15.36 -9.88 -1.47
CA THR A 154 -14.10 -9.40 -2.05
C THR A 154 -14.13 -9.51 -3.57
N ASN A 155 -14.57 -10.64 -4.13
CA ASN A 155 -14.64 -10.83 -5.57
C ASN A 155 -15.60 -9.84 -6.23
N GLU A 156 -16.74 -9.56 -5.59
CA GLU A 156 -17.67 -8.54 -6.05
C GLU A 156 -17.03 -7.15 -6.06
N ARG A 157 -16.42 -6.73 -4.94
CA ARG A 157 -15.77 -5.42 -4.82
C ARG A 157 -14.59 -5.23 -5.76
N VAL A 158 -13.75 -6.26 -5.91
CA VAL A 158 -12.64 -6.28 -6.86
C VAL A 158 -13.15 -5.99 -8.27
N ARG A 159 -14.24 -6.67 -8.71
CA ARG A 159 -14.82 -6.41 -10.03
C ARG A 159 -15.36 -4.99 -10.13
N LEU A 160 -16.13 -4.55 -9.13
CA LEU A 160 -16.74 -3.22 -9.11
C LEU A 160 -15.70 -2.10 -9.20
N LYS A 161 -14.58 -2.24 -8.47
CA LYS A 161 -13.53 -1.22 -8.39
C LYS A 161 -12.57 -1.27 -9.57
N LEU A 162 -12.21 -2.46 -10.05
CA LEU A 162 -11.14 -2.61 -11.04
C LEU A 162 -11.65 -2.71 -12.49
N LYS A 163 -12.80 -3.35 -12.76
CA LYS A 163 -13.28 -3.51 -14.15
C LYS A 163 -13.41 -2.18 -14.91
N PRO A 164 -13.98 -1.10 -14.34
CA PRO A 164 -14.09 0.17 -15.06
C PRO A 164 -12.74 0.76 -15.46
N LEU A 165 -11.70 0.55 -14.64
CA LEU A 165 -10.35 1.01 -14.95
C LEU A 165 -9.75 0.19 -16.10
N LEU A 166 -9.91 -1.14 -16.05
CA LEU A 166 -9.42 -2.05 -17.10
C LEU A 166 -10.11 -1.82 -18.44
N GLU A 167 -11.42 -1.56 -18.43
CA GLU A 167 -12.21 -1.23 -19.62
C GLU A 167 -11.77 0.11 -20.24
N ALA A 168 -11.39 1.08 -19.40
CA ALA A 168 -10.81 2.35 -19.80
C ALA A 168 -9.30 2.26 -20.14
N ALA A 169 -8.73 1.05 -20.22
CA ALA A 169 -7.30 0.79 -20.46
C ALA A 169 -6.35 1.48 -19.47
N ARG A 170 -6.80 1.72 -18.23
CA ARG A 170 -6.01 2.28 -17.14
C ARG A 170 -5.47 1.17 -16.27
N VAL A 171 -4.17 1.20 -15.96
CA VAL A 171 -3.50 0.19 -15.13
C VAL A 171 -3.79 0.47 -13.65
N PRO A 172 -4.56 -0.38 -12.94
CA PRO A 172 -4.76 -0.21 -11.51
C PRO A 172 -3.48 -0.62 -10.77
N VAL A 173 -3.03 0.22 -9.84
CA VAL A 173 -1.88 -0.04 -8.98
C VAL A 173 -2.36 -0.01 -7.53
N MET A 174 -2.12 -1.08 -6.78
CA MET A 174 -2.63 -1.25 -5.42
C MET A 174 -1.61 -1.92 -4.52
N GLY A 175 -1.69 -1.66 -3.22
CA GLY A 175 -0.81 -2.28 -2.21
C GLY A 175 -1.25 -3.70 -1.88
N GLY A 176 -0.35 -4.66 -1.85
CA GLY A 176 -0.65 -6.01 -1.35
C GLY A 176 -0.81 -6.01 0.16
N PHE A 177 -1.02 -7.18 0.78
CA PHE A 177 -0.99 -7.41 2.23
C PHE A 177 -2.08 -6.72 3.08
N ILE A 178 -2.61 -5.58 2.65
CA ILE A 178 -3.59 -4.76 3.37
C ILE A 178 -5.00 -5.00 2.84
N ALA A 179 -5.96 -4.94 3.76
CA ALA A 179 -7.38 -5.09 3.49
C ALA A 179 -8.19 -4.30 4.52
N ALA A 180 -9.52 -4.43 4.50
CA ALA A 180 -10.35 -3.87 5.56
C ALA A 180 -11.48 -4.80 5.97
N THR A 181 -11.92 -4.63 7.21
CA THR A 181 -13.21 -5.16 7.66
C THR A 181 -14.38 -4.49 6.93
N ARG A 182 -15.59 -5.04 7.05
CA ARG A 182 -16.82 -4.42 6.54
C ARG A 182 -17.07 -3.00 7.10
N ALA A 183 -16.57 -2.71 8.29
CA ALA A 183 -16.64 -1.40 8.93
C ALA A 183 -15.55 -0.42 8.46
N GLY A 184 -14.75 -0.79 7.46
CA GLY A 184 -13.66 0.05 6.93
C GLY A 184 -12.41 0.08 7.82
N ILE A 185 -12.32 -0.78 8.83
CA ILE A 185 -11.13 -0.85 9.68
C ILE A 185 -10.03 -1.61 8.96
N THR A 186 -8.87 -0.99 8.79
CA THR A 186 -7.66 -1.59 8.20
C THR A 186 -7.30 -2.91 8.88
N THR A 187 -7.00 -3.92 8.07
CA THR A 187 -6.52 -5.24 8.46
C THR A 187 -5.30 -5.62 7.64
N THR A 188 -4.54 -6.60 8.13
CA THR A 188 -3.48 -7.25 7.34
C THR A 188 -3.72 -8.76 7.24
N ILE A 189 -3.37 -9.35 6.10
CA ILE A 189 -3.69 -10.75 5.76
C ILE A 189 -2.61 -11.73 6.31
N GLY A 190 -1.49 -11.20 6.82
CA GLY A 190 -0.38 -11.98 7.37
C GLY A 190 0.82 -12.14 6.42
N ARG A 191 1.78 -13.01 6.77
CA ARG A 191 3.02 -13.21 5.98
C ARG A 191 2.69 -13.71 4.56
N GLY A 192 3.45 -13.22 3.57
CA GLY A 192 3.18 -13.51 2.15
C GLY A 192 1.92 -12.80 1.62
N GLY A 193 1.39 -11.83 2.36
CA GLY A 193 0.11 -11.20 2.07
C GLY A 193 0.04 -10.52 0.71
N SER A 194 1.14 -10.03 0.15
CA SER A 194 1.13 -9.39 -1.18
C SER A 194 0.91 -10.39 -2.32
N ASP A 195 1.59 -11.54 -2.29
CA ASP A 195 1.38 -12.61 -3.26
C ASP A 195 -0.06 -13.15 -3.16
N PHE A 196 -0.55 -13.27 -1.92
CA PHE A 196 -1.93 -13.69 -1.70
C PHE A 196 -2.95 -12.63 -2.17
N SER A 197 -2.67 -11.34 -1.98
CA SER A 197 -3.48 -10.25 -2.55
C SER A 197 -3.53 -10.33 -4.08
N ALA A 198 -2.40 -10.61 -4.74
CA ALA A 198 -2.38 -10.79 -6.20
C ALA A 198 -3.25 -11.99 -6.63
N ALA A 199 -3.19 -13.10 -5.89
CA ALA A 199 -4.05 -14.26 -6.14
C ALA A 199 -5.55 -13.97 -5.93
N ILE A 200 -5.90 -13.24 -4.86
CA ILE A 200 -7.28 -12.81 -4.57
C ILE A 200 -7.82 -11.94 -5.70
N VAL A 201 -7.04 -10.94 -6.14
CA VAL A 201 -7.44 -10.03 -7.22
C VAL A 201 -7.56 -10.78 -8.54
N GLY A 202 -6.60 -11.66 -8.86
CA GLY A 202 -6.64 -12.50 -10.05
C GLY A 202 -7.88 -13.39 -10.09
N ALA A 203 -8.19 -14.07 -8.98
CA ALA A 203 -9.40 -14.89 -8.84
C ALA A 203 -10.69 -14.05 -8.97
N GLY A 204 -10.73 -12.88 -8.33
CA GLY A 204 -11.87 -11.96 -8.39
C GLY A 204 -12.17 -11.47 -9.81
N LEU A 205 -11.13 -11.22 -10.61
CA LEU A 205 -11.27 -10.80 -12.00
C LEU A 205 -11.42 -11.95 -13.01
N GLY A 206 -11.15 -13.20 -12.60
CA GLY A 206 -11.05 -14.32 -13.53
C GLY A 206 -9.84 -14.15 -14.47
N ALA A 207 -8.72 -13.68 -13.93
CA ALA A 207 -7.50 -13.44 -14.71
C ALA A 207 -6.93 -14.74 -15.28
N GLU A 208 -6.42 -14.67 -16.51
CA GLU A 208 -5.80 -15.81 -17.20
C GLU A 208 -4.50 -16.29 -16.53
N ARG A 209 -3.78 -15.38 -15.85
CA ARG A 209 -2.52 -15.65 -15.16
C ARG A 209 -2.22 -14.64 -14.06
N ILE A 210 -1.36 -15.04 -13.13
CA ILE A 210 -0.76 -14.21 -12.07
C ILE A 210 0.76 -14.38 -12.20
N GLU A 211 1.50 -13.28 -12.13
CA GLU A 211 2.97 -13.21 -12.28
C GLU A 211 3.61 -12.42 -11.15
#